data_AF-A0A6N0BRR6-F1
#
_entry.id   AF-A0A6N0BRR6-F1
#
_cell.length_a   1.000
_cell.length_b   1.000
_cell.length_c   1.000
_cell.angle_alpha   90.00
_cell.angle_beta   90.00
_cell.angle_gamma   90.00
#
_symmetry.space_group_name_H-M   'P 1'
#
loop_
_entity.id
_entity.type
_entity.pdbx_description
1 polymer ?
#
loop_
_entity_poly.entity_id
_entity_poly.type
_entity_poly.pdbx_seq_one_letter_code
_entity_poly.pdbx_strand_id
1 'polypeptide(L)'
;MRRLLDALYQGAAVLAALCMLGLLAMVLLSIASRQFGFHVRGTDAYAGYLMAGAGFLALAHTLKKGEHIRVTLLLNGLHGTARRTLELWSLALAGALAVLLAVYSCRLAWLSHAFNDISTGNDATPLWLPQLSMALGCVIFAIALLDELLLELRGQRAVPNPEGEPLRNE
;
A
#
# COMPACT_ATOMS: atom_id res chain seq x y z
N MET A 1 7.64 -11.98 17.89
CA MET A 1 7.79 -10.92 16.87
C MET A 1 6.98 -11.17 15.61
N ARG A 2 7.06 -12.33 14.93
CA ARG A 2 6.28 -12.59 13.70
C ARG A 2 4.76 -12.37 13.84
N ARG A 3 4.14 -12.87 14.92
CA ARG A 3 2.70 -12.67 15.18
C ARG A 3 2.27 -11.21 15.29
N LEU A 4 3.14 -10.31 15.78
CA LEU A 4 2.83 -8.87 15.87
C LEU A 4 2.88 -8.20 14.50
N LEU A 5 3.85 -8.58 13.67
CA LEU A 5 3.95 -8.10 12.28
C LEU A 5 2.81 -8.66 11.43
N ASP A 6 2.46 -9.93 11.60
CA ASP A 6 1.31 -10.53 10.92
C ASP A 6 -0.01 -9.85 11.30
N ALA A 7 -0.20 -9.55 12.59
CA ALA A 7 -1.35 -8.78 13.07
C ALA A 7 -1.35 -7.35 12.52
N LEU A 8 -0.19 -6.71 12.40
CA LEU A 8 -0.06 -5.37 11.81
C LEU A 8 -0.46 -5.36 10.33
N TYR A 9 0.00 -6.34 9.56
CA TYR A 9 -0.33 -6.45 8.13
C TYR A 9 -1.79 -6.83 7.90
N GLN A 10 -2.34 -7.73 8.70
CA GLN A 10 -3.77 -8.05 8.65
C GLN A 10 -4.62 -6.85 9.07
N GLY A 11 -4.22 -6.12 10.11
CA GLY A 11 -4.88 -4.89 10.52
C GLY A 11 -4.88 -3.83 9.41
N ALA A 12 -3.74 -3.65 8.74
CA ALA A 12 -3.63 -2.76 7.58
C ALA A 12 -4.52 -3.21 6.41
N ALA A 13 -4.59 -4.51 6.14
CA ALA A 13 -5.45 -5.07 5.10
C ALA A 13 -6.95 -4.88 5.40
N VAL A 14 -7.37 -5.08 6.66
CA VAL A 14 -8.75 -4.83 7.09
C VAL A 14 -9.07 -3.35 6.96
N LEU A 15 -8.17 -2.46 7.38
CA LEU A 15 -8.36 -1.02 7.25
C LEU A 15 -8.45 -0.60 5.78
N ALA A 16 -7.62 -1.18 4.90
CA ALA A 16 -7.70 -0.97 3.46
C ALA A 16 -9.04 -1.42 2.88
N ALA A 17 -9.56 -2.57 3.31
CA ALA A 17 -10.86 -3.08 2.89
C ALA A 17 -12.01 -2.17 3.34
N LEU A 18 -11.94 -1.63 4.56
CA LEU A 18 -12.89 -0.63 5.06
C LEU A 18 -12.83 0.67 4.23
N CYS A 19 -11.63 1.14 3.88
CA CYS A 19 -11.47 2.29 2.98
C CYS A 19 -12.06 2.03 1.59
N MET A 20 -11.91 0.82 1.05
CA MET A 20 -12.55 0.42 -0.23
C MET A 20 -14.08 0.42 -0.15
N LEU A 21 -14.66 -0.08 0.95
CA LEU A 21 -16.11 -0.02 1.16
C LEU A 21 -16.60 1.43 1.27
N GLY A 22 -15.85 2.28 1.97
CA GLY A 22 -16.13 3.71 2.06
C GLY A 22 -16.04 4.40 0.69
N LEU A 23 -15.01 4.08 -0.11
CA LEU A 23 -14.86 4.57 -1.48
C LEU A 23 -16.09 4.20 -2.32
N LEU A 24 -16.51 2.93 -2.28
CA LEU A 24 -17.70 2.46 -2.99
C LEU A 24 -18.94 3.25 -2.57
N ALA A 25 -19.14 3.45 -1.26
CA ALA A 25 -20.25 4.23 -0.75
C ALA A 25 -20.22 5.69 -1.23
N MET A 26 -19.05 6.33 -1.24
CA MET A 26 -18.89 7.71 -1.72
C MET A 26 -19.14 7.83 -3.23
N VAL A 27 -18.70 6.85 -4.02
CA VAL A 27 -18.97 6.80 -5.47
C VAL A 27 -20.45 6.61 -5.74
N LEU A 28 -21.13 5.69 -5.03
CA LEU A 28 -22.57 5.50 -5.15
C LEU A 28 -23.34 6.75 -4.73
N LEU A 29 -22.90 7.44 -3.67
CA LEU A 29 -23.48 8.71 -3.25
C LEU A 29 -23.27 9.81 -4.29
N SER A 30 -22.09 9.88 -4.94
CA SER A 30 -21.82 10.82 -6.03
C SER A 30 -22.70 10.57 -7.26
N ILE A 31 -22.99 9.30 -7.58
CA ILE A 31 -23.91 8.95 -8.68
C ILE A 31 -25.36 9.30 -8.31
N ALA A 32 -25.80 8.93 -7.10
CA ALA A 32 -27.16 9.21 -6.63
C ALA A 32 -27.43 10.73 -6.50
N SER A 33 -26.48 11.49 -5.96
CA SER A 33 -26.57 12.94 -5.80
C SER A 33 -26.82 13.65 -7.13
N ARG A 34 -26.13 13.21 -8.19
CA ARG A 34 -26.34 13.70 -9.57
C ARG A 34 -27.69 13.29 -10.13
N GLN A 35 -28.14 12.06 -9.87
CA GLN A 35 -29.37 11.53 -10.43
C GLN A 35 -30.64 12.12 -9.78
N PHE A 36 -30.59 12.43 -8.47
CA PHE A 36 -31.69 13.00 -7.69
C PHE A 36 -31.62 14.53 -7.55
N GLY A 37 -30.63 15.19 -8.15
CA GLY A 37 -30.48 16.65 -8.13
C GLY A 37 -30.03 17.26 -6.80
N PHE A 38 -29.68 16.45 -5.80
CA PHE A 38 -29.12 16.90 -4.53
C PHE A 38 -27.60 16.86 -4.60
N HIS A 39 -26.93 17.99 -4.82
CA HIS A 39 -25.47 18.01 -4.93
C HIS A 39 -24.78 18.02 -3.56
N VAL A 40 -24.36 16.84 -3.09
CA VAL A 40 -23.47 16.74 -1.91
C VAL A 40 -22.09 17.20 -2.36
N ARG A 41 -21.68 18.39 -1.90
CA ARG A 41 -20.38 18.95 -2.26
C ARG A 41 -19.28 18.01 -1.77
N GLY A 42 -18.39 17.67 -2.71
CA GLY A 42 -17.07 17.10 -2.45
C GLY A 42 -16.96 15.62 -2.05
N THR A 43 -18.03 14.85 -2.32
CA THR A 43 -17.97 13.38 -2.42
C THR A 43 -16.81 12.87 -3.26
N ASP A 44 -16.43 13.60 -4.32
CA ASP A 44 -15.34 13.22 -5.22
C ASP A 44 -13.95 13.35 -4.55
N ALA A 45 -13.75 14.31 -3.65
CA ALA A 45 -12.47 14.46 -2.93
C ALA A 45 -12.31 13.37 -1.86
N TYR A 46 -13.37 13.09 -1.10
CA TYR A 46 -13.38 11.99 -0.13
C TYR A 46 -13.17 10.63 -0.78
N ALA A 47 -13.76 10.39 -1.96
CA ALA A 47 -13.48 9.19 -2.74
C ALA A 47 -11.99 9.10 -3.09
N GLY A 48 -11.37 10.18 -3.56
CA GLY A 48 -9.93 10.24 -3.82
C GLY A 48 -9.07 9.92 -2.58
N TYR A 49 -9.44 10.44 -1.41
CA TYR A 49 -8.72 10.18 -0.15
C TYR A 49 -8.83 8.72 0.30
N LEU A 50 -10.03 8.13 0.22
CA LEU A 50 -10.26 6.73 0.57
C LEU A 50 -9.57 5.78 -0.40
N MET A 51 -9.53 6.14 -1.69
CA MET A 51 -8.78 5.39 -2.72
C MET A 51 -7.28 5.38 -2.40
N ALA A 52 -6.70 6.54 -2.08
CA ALA A 52 -5.29 6.62 -1.69
C ALA A 52 -5.01 5.79 -0.43
N GLY A 53 -5.83 5.95 0.63
CA GLY A 53 -5.70 5.20 1.88
C GLY A 53 -5.75 3.69 1.65
N ALA A 54 -6.76 3.20 0.92
CA ALA A 54 -6.91 1.78 0.59
C ALA A 54 -5.69 1.23 -0.16
N GLY A 55 -5.20 1.97 -1.17
CA GLY A 55 -4.04 1.56 -1.96
C GLY A 55 -2.77 1.43 -1.11
N PHE A 56 -2.44 2.48 -0.35
CA PHE A 56 -1.20 2.48 0.44
C PHE A 56 -1.22 1.52 1.63
N LEU A 57 -2.38 1.31 2.26
CA LEU A 57 -2.53 0.35 3.35
C LEU A 57 -2.49 -1.10 2.87
N ALA A 58 -2.97 -1.39 1.66
CA ALA A 58 -2.95 -2.73 1.09
C ALA A 58 -1.56 -3.20 0.64
N LEU A 59 -0.66 -2.29 0.27
CA LEU A 59 0.68 -2.59 -0.29
C LEU A 59 1.52 -3.56 0.56
N ALA A 60 1.49 -3.42 1.89
CA ALA A 60 2.29 -4.29 2.77
C ALA A 60 1.77 -5.74 2.79
N HIS A 61 0.44 -5.89 2.76
CA HIS A 61 -0.20 -7.20 2.74
C HIS A 61 -0.04 -7.91 1.40
N THR A 62 -0.18 -7.18 0.28
CA THR A 62 0.02 -7.73 -1.06
C THR A 62 1.48 -8.13 -1.29
N LEU A 63 2.44 -7.33 -0.78
CA LEU A 63 3.85 -7.69 -0.79
C LEU A 63 4.10 -9.03 -0.10
N LYS A 64 3.53 -9.23 1.11
CA LYS A 64 3.76 -10.44 1.89
C LYS A 64 3.12 -11.69 1.28
N LYS A 65 2.04 -11.51 0.52
CA LYS A 65 1.45 -12.58 -0.30
C LYS A 65 2.27 -12.93 -1.54
N GLY A 66 3.31 -12.15 -1.86
CA GLY A 66 4.25 -12.48 -2.92
C GLY A 66 3.74 -12.24 -4.34
N GLU A 67 2.67 -11.46 -4.52
CA GLU A 67 1.99 -11.40 -5.83
C GLU A 67 2.80 -10.70 -6.93
N HIS A 68 3.60 -9.64 -6.68
CA HIS A 68 4.16 -8.87 -7.81
C HIS A 68 5.55 -8.20 -7.67
N ILE A 69 6.25 -8.24 -6.52
CA ILE A 69 7.58 -7.58 -6.43
C ILE A 69 8.71 -8.40 -7.10
N ARG A 70 8.48 -9.69 -7.38
CA ARG A 70 9.44 -10.50 -8.12
C ARG A 70 9.09 -10.48 -9.60
N VAL A 71 10.05 -10.07 -10.42
CA VAL A 71 10.05 -10.42 -11.85
C VAL A 71 10.41 -11.91 -11.95
N THR A 72 9.47 -12.77 -11.52
CA THR A 72 9.60 -14.23 -11.51
C THR A 72 9.98 -14.75 -12.90
N LEU A 73 9.48 -14.11 -13.96
CA LEU A 73 9.87 -14.37 -15.35
C LEU A 73 11.38 -14.21 -15.62
N LEU A 74 12.03 -13.17 -15.09
CA LEU A 74 13.48 -13.01 -15.20
C LEU A 74 14.22 -14.02 -14.31
N LEU A 75 13.72 -14.23 -13.09
CA LEU A 75 14.35 -15.10 -12.10
C LEU A 75 14.27 -16.60 -12.46
N ASN A 76 13.26 -16.99 -13.24
CA ASN A 76 13.10 -18.37 -13.74
C ASN A 76 14.18 -18.75 -14.77
N GLY A 77 14.82 -17.78 -15.42
CA GLY A 77 15.92 -18.02 -16.37
C GLY A 77 17.33 -18.04 -15.76
N LEU A 78 17.49 -17.65 -14.49
CA LEU A 78 18.79 -17.53 -13.83
C LEU A 78 18.92 -18.52 -12.66
N HIS A 79 20.00 -19.31 -12.65
CA HIS A 79 20.25 -20.34 -11.64
C HIS A 79 21.36 -19.92 -10.66
N GLY A 80 21.20 -20.30 -9.39
CA GLY A 80 22.25 -20.20 -8.36
C GLY A 80 22.54 -18.78 -7.87
N THR A 81 23.82 -18.43 -7.78
CA THR A 81 24.31 -17.23 -7.09
C THR A 81 23.87 -15.92 -7.76
N ALA A 82 23.76 -15.90 -9.09
CA ALA A 82 23.35 -14.71 -9.84
C ALA A 82 21.90 -14.30 -9.52
N ARG A 83 21.01 -15.29 -9.36
CA ARG A 83 19.62 -15.07 -8.93
C ARG A 83 19.55 -14.44 -7.54
N ARG A 84 20.30 -14.99 -6.58
CA ARG A 84 20.33 -14.49 -5.20
C ARG A 84 20.85 -13.06 -5.12
N THR A 85 21.89 -12.72 -5.87
CA THR A 85 22.44 -11.36 -5.91
C THR A 85 21.44 -10.37 -6.52
N LEU A 86 20.76 -10.72 -7.63
CA LEU A 86 19.73 -9.88 -8.23
C LEU A 86 18.51 -9.70 -7.32
N GLU A 87 18.04 -10.75 -6.65
CA GLU A 87 16.95 -10.66 -5.68
C GLU A 87 17.34 -9.70 -4.55
N LEU A 88 18.53 -9.87 -3.96
CA LEU A 88 19.03 -9.01 -2.89
C LEU A 88 19.14 -7.53 -3.33
N TRP A 89 19.67 -7.27 -4.52
CA TRP A 89 19.75 -5.91 -5.08
C TRP A 89 18.36 -5.30 -5.30
N SER A 90 17.42 -6.06 -5.86
CA SER A 90 16.06 -5.59 -6.10
C SER A 90 15.34 -5.25 -4.79
N LEU A 91 15.51 -6.09 -3.75
CA LEU A 91 14.95 -5.85 -2.41
C LEU A 91 15.61 -4.67 -1.71
N ALA A 92 16.93 -4.53 -1.83
CA ALA A 92 17.66 -3.41 -1.26
C ALA A 92 17.20 -2.08 -1.90
N LEU A 93 17.09 -2.04 -3.23
CA LEU A 93 16.62 -0.85 -3.94
C LEU A 93 15.15 -0.53 -3.62
N ALA A 94 14.29 -1.54 -3.62
CA ALA A 94 12.88 -1.38 -3.24
C ALA A 94 12.73 -0.90 -1.79
N GLY A 95 13.49 -1.48 -0.86
CA GLY A 95 13.52 -1.06 0.55
C GLY A 95 14.00 0.38 0.71
N ALA A 96 15.06 0.78 0.01
CA ALA A 96 15.55 2.17 0.04
C ALA A 96 14.50 3.16 -0.47
N LEU A 97 13.86 2.86 -1.61
CA LEU A 97 12.79 3.69 -2.17
C LEU A 97 11.57 3.75 -1.24
N ALA A 98 11.19 2.65 -0.60
CA ALA A 98 10.07 2.62 0.34
C ALA A 98 10.35 3.41 1.62
N VAL A 99 11.56 3.33 2.17
CA VAL A 99 11.97 4.15 3.32
C VAL A 99 11.96 5.63 2.94
N LEU A 100 12.49 5.98 1.76
CA LEU A 100 12.45 7.35 1.26
C LEU A 100 11.01 7.84 1.13
N LEU A 101 10.14 7.04 0.50
CA LEU A 101 8.72 7.35 0.36
C LEU A 101 8.05 7.56 1.73
N ALA A 102 8.34 6.72 2.73
CA ALA A 102 7.81 6.86 4.08
C ALA A 102 8.26 8.15 4.75
N VAL A 103 9.55 8.50 4.67
CA VAL A 103 10.10 9.74 5.25
C VAL A 103 9.47 10.98 4.61
N TYR A 104 9.40 11.02 3.28
CA TYR A 104 8.79 12.16 2.58
C TYR A 104 7.27 12.23 2.80
N SER A 105 6.57 11.10 2.93
CA SER A 105 5.14 11.06 3.25
C SER A 105 4.86 11.61 4.66
N CYS A 106 5.65 11.21 5.66
CA CYS A 106 5.55 11.75 7.02
C CYS A 106 5.88 13.25 7.06
N ARG A 107 6.92 13.67 6.32
CA ARG A 107 7.28 15.08 6.21
C ARG A 107 6.16 15.90 5.57
N LEU A 108 5.52 15.37 4.53
CA LEU A 108 4.40 16.03 3.86
C LEU A 108 3.21 16.20 4.81
N ALA A 109 2.84 15.15 5.56
CA ALA A 109 1.76 15.21 6.54
C ALA A 109 2.05 16.22 7.67
N TRP A 110 3.30 16.26 8.15
CA TRP A 110 3.73 17.24 9.16
C TRP A 110 3.68 18.67 8.62
N LEU A 111 4.15 18.88 7.38
CA LEU A 111 4.13 20.17 6.73
C LEU A 111 2.68 20.66 6.52
N SER A 112 1.80 19.79 6.01
CA SER A 112 0.39 20.11 5.82
C SER A 112 -0.31 20.47 7.14
N HIS A 113 0.05 19.81 8.24
CA HIS A 113 -0.44 20.16 9.57
C HIS A 113 0.09 21.53 10.03
N ALA A 114 1.38 21.79 9.87
CA ALA A 114 2.02 23.03 10.30
C ALA A 114 1.55 24.27 9.50
N PHE A 115 1.25 24.10 8.21
CA PHE A 115 0.76 25.16 7.34
C PHE A 115 -0.77 25.26 7.28
N ASN A 116 -1.51 24.43 8.03
CA ASN A 116 -2.97 24.30 7.95
C ASN A 116 -3.46 24.18 6.51
N ASP A 117 -2.81 23.34 5.71
CA ASP A 117 -3.17 23.16 4.31
C ASP A 117 -4.58 22.55 4.20
N ILE A 118 -5.43 23.29 3.49
CA ILE A 118 -6.84 22.97 3.28
C ILE A 118 -7.02 22.52 1.84
N SER A 119 -7.92 21.56 1.61
CA SER A 119 -8.23 21.08 0.27
C SER A 119 -8.71 22.23 -0.61
N THR A 120 -8.13 22.32 -1.81
CA THR A 120 -8.59 23.20 -2.89
C THR A 120 -9.93 22.73 -3.48
N GLY A 121 -10.39 21.54 -3.10
CA GLY A 121 -11.70 21.00 -3.42
C GLY A 121 -12.82 21.69 -2.63
N ASN A 122 -14.06 21.38 -3.02
CA ASN A 122 -15.28 22.03 -2.50
C ASN A 122 -15.60 21.69 -1.03
N ASP A 123 -14.76 20.91 -0.34
CA ASP A 123 -14.96 20.39 1.02
C ASP A 123 -14.23 21.15 2.13
N ALA A 124 -13.24 21.98 1.79
CA ALA A 124 -12.38 22.64 2.77
C ALA A 124 -11.84 21.68 3.87
N THR A 125 -11.60 20.40 3.53
CA THR A 125 -11.08 19.43 4.49
C THR A 125 -9.59 19.64 4.72
N PRO A 126 -9.11 19.52 5.96
CA PRO A 126 -7.69 19.57 6.24
C PRO A 126 -6.97 18.37 5.60
N LEU A 127 -5.94 18.63 4.78
CA LEU A 127 -5.23 17.60 4.01
C LEU A 127 -4.40 16.65 4.87
N TRP A 128 -4.09 17.04 6.11
CA TRP A 128 -3.27 16.22 7.00
C TRP A 128 -3.93 14.87 7.30
N LEU A 129 -5.27 14.78 7.32
CA LEU A 129 -5.96 13.54 7.66
C LEU A 129 -5.82 12.46 6.56
N PRO A 130 -6.10 12.74 5.27
CA PRO A 130 -5.76 11.83 4.17
C PRO A 130 -4.27 11.50 4.10
N GLN A 131 -3.40 12.49 4.28
CA GLN A 131 -1.95 12.29 4.17
C GLN A 131 -1.39 11.40 5.29
N LEU A 132 -1.98 11.42 6.49
CA LEU A 132 -1.63 10.49 7.56
C LEU A 132 -1.92 9.05 7.18
N SER A 133 -3.05 8.77 6.52
CA SER A 133 -3.41 7.41 6.08
C SER A 133 -2.38 6.86 5.08
N MET A 134 -1.95 7.71 4.15
CA MET A 134 -0.89 7.42 3.19
C MET A 134 0.46 7.20 3.90
N ALA A 135 0.85 8.12 4.79
CA ALA A 135 2.11 8.03 5.52
C ALA A 135 2.19 6.73 6.34
N LEU A 136 1.10 6.36 7.01
CA LEU A 136 1.00 5.12 7.77
C LEU A 136 1.13 3.89 6.87
N GLY A 137 0.46 3.86 5.72
CA GLY A 137 0.63 2.80 4.72
C GLY A 137 2.07 2.67 4.20
N CYS A 138 2.72 3.80 3.88
CA CYS A 138 4.12 3.83 3.45
C CYS A 138 5.08 3.31 4.52
N VAL A 139 4.86 3.66 5.79
CA VAL A 139 5.68 3.16 6.91
C VAL A 139 5.53 1.65 7.07
N ILE A 140 4.31 1.13 7.06
CA ILE A 140 4.07 -0.32 7.17
C ILE A 140 4.68 -1.06 5.98
N PHE A 141 4.60 -0.50 4.77
CA PHE A 141 5.22 -1.04 3.57
C PHE A 141 6.76 -1.06 3.66
N ALA A 142 7.38 0.02 4.14
CA ALA A 142 8.82 0.07 4.36
C ALA A 142 9.27 -0.98 5.38
N ILE A 143 8.53 -1.17 6.48
CA ILE A 143 8.80 -2.22 7.47
C ILE A 143 8.71 -3.61 6.82
N ALA A 144 7.69 -3.87 5.98
CA ALA A 144 7.54 -5.14 5.28
C ALA A 144 8.72 -5.44 4.33
N LEU A 145 9.20 -4.45 3.58
CA LEU A 145 10.36 -4.61 2.70
C LEU A 145 11.66 -4.86 3.46
N LEU A 146 11.85 -4.19 4.60
CA LEU A 146 13.02 -4.40 5.44
C LEU A 146 13.00 -5.79 6.11
N ASP A 147 11.85 -6.26 6.57
CA ASP A 147 11.70 -7.62 7.11
C ASP A 147 12.06 -8.66 6.03
N GLU A 148 11.56 -8.47 4.81
CA GLU A 148 11.83 -9.34 3.68
C GLU A 148 13.32 -9.35 3.28
N LEU A 149 13.97 -8.19 3.28
CA LEU A 149 15.41 -8.05 3.04
C LEU A 149 16.23 -8.77 4.12
N LEU A 150 15.87 -8.62 5.40
CA LEU A 150 16.54 -9.30 6.52
C LEU A 150 16.36 -10.82 6.47
N LEU A 151 15.19 -11.30 6.04
CA LEU A 151 14.92 -12.73 5.85
C LEU A 151 15.77 -13.32 4.72
N GLU A 152 15.90 -12.59 3.60
CA GLU A 152 16.76 -12.96 2.46
C GLU A 152 18.25 -13.00 2.86
N LEU A 153 18.71 -11.99 3.60
CA LEU A 153 20.07 -11.93 4.15
C LEU A 153 20.37 -13.13 5.06
N ARG A 154 19.41 -13.53 5.89
CA ARG A 154 19.54 -14.69 6.79
C ARG A 154 19.37 -16.05 6.09
N GLY A 155 18.99 -16.08 4.82
CA GLY A 155 18.70 -17.32 4.09
C GLY A 155 17.51 -18.11 4.67
N GLN A 156 16.69 -17.49 5.51
CA GLN A 156 15.53 -18.10 6.16
C GLN A 156 14.22 -17.73 5.47
N ARG A 157 14.31 -17.20 4.26
CA ARG A 157 13.15 -16.78 3.51
C ARG A 157 12.38 -18.00 3.04
N ALA A 158 11.21 -18.19 3.64
CA ALA A 158 10.24 -19.14 3.12
C ALA A 158 9.73 -18.55 1.79
N VAL A 159 10.08 -19.20 0.67
CA VAL A 159 9.41 -18.94 -0.60
C VAL A 159 7.92 -19.25 -0.36
N PRO A 160 7.00 -18.28 -0.49
CA PRO A 160 5.59 -18.60 -0.48
C PRO A 160 5.38 -19.62 -1.60
N ASN A 161 4.89 -20.81 -1.24
CA ASN A 161 4.61 -21.85 -2.19
C ASN A 161 3.64 -21.25 -3.23
N PRO A 162 3.94 -21.30 -4.54
CA PRO A 162 2.99 -20.88 -5.58
C PRO A 162 1.86 -21.92 -5.67
N GLU A 163 1.17 -22.19 -4.56
CA GLU A 163 -0.07 -22.96 -4.52
C GLU A 163 -1.24 -21.98 -4.68
N GLY A 164 -1.44 -21.60 -5.93
CA GLY A 164 -2.55 -20.74 -6.34
C GLY A 164 -2.84 -20.75 -7.84
N GLU A 165 -2.07 -21.49 -8.64
CA GLU A 165 -2.41 -21.74 -10.04
C GLU A 165 -3.13 -23.10 -10.16
N PRO A 166 -4.46 -23.11 -10.30
CA PRO A 166 -5.11 -24.02 -11.22
C PRO A 166 -5.48 -23.22 -12.45
N LEU A 167 -4.50 -22.68 -13.19
CA LEU A 167 -4.70 -22.40 -14.62
C LEU A 167 -4.57 -23.71 -15.38
N ARG A 168 -5.46 -24.64 -15.04
CA ARG A 168 -5.86 -25.72 -15.92
C ARG A 168 -6.88 -25.11 -16.87
N ASN A 169 -6.37 -24.42 -17.88
CA ASN A 169 -7.14 -24.07 -19.05
C ASN A 169 -7.17 -25.34 -19.92
N GLU A 170 -8.23 -26.13 -19.76
CA GLU A 170 -8.72 -27.01 -20.82
C GLU A 170 -9.37 -26.17 -21.93
#